data_AF-A0A4R5GY63-F1
#
_entry.id   AF-A0A4R5GY63-F1
#
_cell.length_a   1.000
_cell.length_b   1.000
_cell.length_c   1.000
_cell.angle_alpha   90.00
_cell.angle_beta   90.00
_cell.angle_gamma   90.00
#
_symmetry.space_group_name_H-M   'P 1'
#
loop_
_entity.id
_entity.type
_entity.pdbx_description
1 polymer ?
#
loop_
_entity_poly.entity_id
_entity_poly.type
_entity_poly.pdbx_seq_one_letter_code
_entity_poly.pdbx_strand_id
1 'polypeptide(L)'
;MSAKKQSKLIEQTEIENLGTVKVGRQVSHPVFGNGIVLKIAEWEDGEITLNVIFDKAGSKWLVPELAGLLDQKPINFLKPLKSLLTKLSR
;
A
#
# COMPACT_ATOMS: atom_id res chain seq x y z
N MET A 1 -33.93 -11.99 -8.50
CA MET A 1 -33.11 -11.14 -9.40
C MET A 1 -31.90 -10.67 -8.61
N SER A 2 -30.72 -11.28 -8.80
CA SER A 2 -29.50 -10.79 -8.13
C SER A 2 -29.16 -9.42 -8.70
N ALA A 3 -29.34 -8.37 -7.91
CA ALA A 3 -28.77 -7.07 -8.22
C ALA A 3 -27.25 -7.25 -8.32
N LYS A 4 -26.71 -7.12 -9.53
CA LYS A 4 -25.26 -7.08 -9.72
C LYS A 4 -24.80 -5.78 -9.08
N LYS A 5 -24.25 -5.85 -7.86
CA LYS A 5 -23.61 -4.70 -7.22
C LYS A 5 -22.55 -4.17 -8.19
N GLN A 6 -22.69 -2.93 -8.62
CA GLN A 6 -21.72 -2.31 -9.50
C GLN A 6 -20.56 -1.80 -8.64
N SER A 7 -19.34 -1.97 -9.14
CA SER A 7 -18.15 -1.34 -8.57
C SER A 7 -17.50 -0.49 -9.64
N LYS A 8 -17.09 0.71 -9.25
CA LYS A 8 -16.34 1.63 -10.07
C LYS A 8 -14.86 1.52 -9.74
N LEU A 9 -14.03 1.35 -10.75
CA LEU A 9 -12.57 1.39 -10.55
C LEU A 9 -12.12 2.85 -10.45
N ILE A 10 -11.36 3.15 -9.40
CA ILE A 10 -10.76 4.47 -9.16
C ILE A 10 -9.24 4.34 -9.07
N GLU A 11 -8.51 5.44 -9.28
CA GLU A 11 -7.05 5.44 -9.31
C GLU A 11 -6.41 5.73 -7.95
N GLN A 12 -7.13 6.48 -7.11
CA GLN A 12 -6.68 6.91 -5.79
C GLN A 12 -7.86 7.03 -4.84
N THR A 13 -7.60 6.81 -3.55
CA THR A 13 -8.55 7.00 -2.47
C THR A 13 -7.84 7.45 -1.21
N GLU A 14 -8.54 8.11 -0.31
CA GLU A 14 -8.07 8.42 1.03
C GLU A 14 -8.57 7.35 2.00
N ILE A 15 -7.69 6.89 2.90
CA ILE A 15 -7.97 5.84 3.87
C ILE A 15 -7.46 6.33 5.22
N GLU A 16 -8.30 6.32 6.24
CA GLU A 16 -8.01 6.94 7.54
C GLU A 16 -6.66 6.50 8.16
N ASN A 17 -6.27 5.23 7.97
CA ASN A 17 -5.05 4.67 8.58
C ASN A 17 -3.80 4.71 7.67
N LEU A 18 -3.97 5.01 6.39
CA LEU A 18 -2.92 4.94 5.36
C LEU A 18 -2.69 6.27 4.63
N GLY A 19 -3.60 7.23 4.80
CA GLY A 19 -3.66 8.44 4.01
C GLY A 19 -4.08 8.15 2.56
N THR A 20 -3.58 8.95 1.63
CA THR A 20 -3.88 8.80 0.20
C THR A 20 -3.17 7.58 -0.39
N VAL A 21 -3.94 6.55 -0.72
CA VAL A 21 -3.49 5.35 -1.43
C VAL A 21 -3.78 5.48 -2.91
N LYS A 22 -2.79 5.13 -3.74
CA LYS A 22 -2.88 5.11 -5.20
C LYS A 22 -2.56 3.73 -5.73
N VAL A 23 -3.04 3.42 -6.94
CA VAL A 23 -2.54 2.26 -7.68
C VAL A 23 -1.01 2.36 -7.82
N GLY A 24 -0.31 1.26 -7.55
CA GLY A 24 1.15 1.17 -7.48
C GLY A 24 1.75 1.44 -6.09
N ARG A 25 0.96 1.88 -5.10
CA ARG A 25 1.43 2.07 -3.72
C ARG A 25 1.86 0.74 -3.11
N GLN A 26 3.01 0.74 -2.42
CA GLN A 26 3.44 -0.37 -1.59
C GLN A 26 2.76 -0.31 -0.22
N VAL A 27 2.22 -1.45 0.22
CA VAL A 27 1.53 -1.61 1.50
C VAL A 27 2.00 -2.88 2.19
N SER A 28 1.90 -2.92 3.51
CA SER A 28 2.22 -4.10 4.31
C SER A 28 0.98 -4.60 5.02
N HIS A 29 0.74 -5.91 4.97
CA HIS A 29 -0.33 -6.58 5.70
C HIS A 29 0.28 -7.52 6.75
N PRO A 30 -0.23 -7.56 8.00
CA PRO A 30 0.35 -8.38 9.07
C PRO A 30 0.41 -9.87 8.75
N VAL A 31 -0.55 -10.38 7.96
CA VAL A 31 -0.64 -11.81 7.62
C VAL A 31 0.00 -12.14 6.26
N PHE A 32 -0.11 -11.24 5.29
CA PHE A 32 0.31 -11.53 3.90
C PHE A 32 1.66 -10.93 3.55
N GLY A 33 2.20 -10.06 4.42
CA GLY A 33 3.44 -9.37 4.24
C GLY A 33 3.31 -8.19 3.28
N ASN A 34 4.36 -7.97 2.52
CA ASN A 34 4.50 -6.85 1.61
C ASN A 34 3.71 -7.08 0.31
N GLY A 35 3.09 -6.02 -0.20
CA GLY A 35 2.37 -6.06 -1.46
C GLY A 35 2.22 -4.70 -2.13
N ILE A 36 1.71 -4.73 -3.35
CA ILE A 36 1.50 -3.55 -4.21
C ILE A 36 0.02 -3.45 -4.57
N VAL A 37 -0.57 -2.27 -4.42
CA VAL A 37 -1.94 -2.01 -4.84
C VAL A 37 -2.03 -2.04 -6.37
N LEU A 38 -2.80 -2.96 -6.93
CA LEU A 38 -3.03 -3.07 -8.37
C LEU A 38 -4.28 -2.32 -8.83
N LYS A 39 -5.35 -2.36 -8.03
CA LYS A 39 -6.64 -1.74 -8.36
C LYS A 39 -7.33 -1.27 -7.10
N ILE A 40 -8.16 -0.24 -7.25
CA ILE A 40 -9.04 0.27 -6.20
C ILE A 40 -10.45 0.23 -6.77
N ALA A 41 -11.38 -0.40 -6.07
CA ALA A 41 -12.78 -0.48 -6.43
C ALA A 41 -13.62 0.22 -5.36
N GLU A 42 -14.47 1.14 -5.81
CA GLU A 42 -15.48 1.82 -5.00
C GLU A 42 -16.83 1.20 -5.32
N TRP A 43 -17.54 0.76 -4.29
CA TRP A 43 -18.87 0.15 -4.41
C TRP A 43 -19.95 1.22 -4.28
N GLU A 44 -21.15 0.93 -4.80
CA GLU A 44 -22.31 1.85 -4.70
C GLU A 44 -22.67 2.22 -3.25
N ASP A 45 -22.37 1.32 -2.30
CA ASP A 45 -22.60 1.53 -0.86
C ASP A 45 -21.56 2.48 -0.22
N GLY A 46 -20.58 2.98 -0.99
CA GLY A 46 -19.46 3.80 -0.51
C GLY A 46 -18.29 2.99 0.06
N GLU A 47 -18.42 1.66 0.11
CA GLU A 47 -17.32 0.79 0.53
C GLU A 47 -16.18 0.80 -0.49
N ILE A 48 -14.95 0.69 0.00
CA ILE A 48 -13.76 0.68 -0.85
C ILE A 48 -13.03 -0.65 -0.66
N THR A 49 -12.64 -1.27 -1.77
CA THR A 49 -11.78 -2.45 -1.76
C THR A 49 -10.52 -2.23 -2.57
N LEU A 50 -9.40 -2.66 -2.00
CA LEU A 50 -8.09 -2.64 -2.64
C LEU A 50 -7.76 -4.04 -3.14
N ASN A 51 -7.43 -4.15 -4.42
CA ASN A 51 -6.72 -5.31 -4.91
C ASN A 51 -5.22 -5.11 -4.67
N VAL A 52 -4.64 -5.93 -3.82
CA VAL A 52 -3.22 -5.90 -3.48
C VAL A 52 -2.59 -7.22 -3.91
N ILE A 53 -1.51 -7.15 -4.68
CA ILE A 53 -0.67 -8.31 -4.98
C ILE A 53 0.43 -8.42 -3.93
N PHE A 54 0.38 -9.48 -3.14
CA PHE A 54 1.37 -9.80 -2.12
C PHE A 54 2.40 -10.78 -2.68
N ASP A 55 3.67 -10.59 -2.34
CA ASP A 55 4.78 -11.41 -2.87
C ASP A 55 4.61 -12.91 -2.55
N LYS A 56 4.06 -13.22 -1.37
CA LYS A 56 3.91 -14.59 -0.88
C LYS A 56 2.50 -15.16 -1.04
N ALA A 57 1.49 -14.31 -1.18
CA ALA A 57 0.08 -14.71 -1.11
C ALA A 57 -0.72 -14.41 -2.40
N GLY A 58 -0.09 -13.78 -3.39
CA GLY A 58 -0.72 -13.41 -4.66
C GLY A 58 -1.70 -12.24 -4.52
N SER A 59 -2.58 -12.09 -5.52
CA SER A 59 -3.57 -11.01 -5.57
C SER A 59 -4.74 -11.28 -4.62
N LYS A 60 -5.03 -10.35 -3.70
CA LYS A 60 -6.20 -10.38 -2.82
C LYS A 60 -6.97 -9.07 -2.85
N TRP A 61 -8.29 -9.18 -2.77
CA TRP A 61 -9.19 -8.06 -2.53
C TRP A 61 -9.40 -7.88 -1.04
N LEU A 62 -9.12 -6.68 -0.54
CA LEU A 62 -9.14 -6.35 0.88
C LEU A 62 -9.93 -5.08 1.10
N VAL A 63 -10.78 -5.08 2.12
CA VAL A 63 -11.38 -3.85 2.66
C VAL A 63 -10.32 -3.20 3.55
N PRO A 64 -9.80 -2.01 3.21
CA PRO A 64 -8.66 -1.43 3.90
C PRO A 64 -8.93 -1.14 5.38
N GLU A 65 -10.16 -0.79 5.74
CA GLU A 65 -10.58 -0.56 7.14
C GLU A 65 -10.47 -1.82 8.01
N LEU A 66 -10.74 -2.99 7.43
CA LEU A 66 -10.70 -4.27 8.15
C LEU A 66 -9.37 -5.00 8.00
N ALA A 67 -8.61 -4.71 6.95
CA ALA A 67 -7.36 -5.39 6.64
C ALA A 67 -6.17 -4.90 7.48
N GLY A 68 -6.28 -3.74 8.15
CA GLY A 68 -5.18 -3.21 8.97
C GLY A 68 -3.90 -3.04 8.15
N LEU A 69 -4.04 -2.56 6.90
CA LEU A 69 -2.90 -2.32 6.03
C LEU A 69 -2.06 -1.17 6.59
N LEU A 70 -0.75 -1.36 6.60
CA LEU A 70 0.23 -0.41 7.09
C LEU A 70 1.01 0.19 5.93
N ASP A 71 1.39 1.46 6.07
CA ASP A 71 2.27 2.09 5.10
C ASP A 71 3.64 1.42 5.15
N GLN A 72 4.14 0.97 4.00
CA GLN A 72 5.54 0.62 3.90
C GLN A 72 6.31 1.93 3.91
N LYS A 73 6.80 2.34 5.08
CA LYS A 73 7.77 3.43 5.16
C LYS A 73 8.89 3.08 4.19
N PRO A 74 9.20 3.92 3.20
CA PRO A 74 10.42 3.73 2.44
C PRO A 74 11.54 3.71 3.47
N ILE A 75 12.34 2.65 3.46
CA ILE A 75 13.58 2.62 4.24
C ILE A 75 14.35 3.83 3.73
N ASN A 76 14.33 4.92 4.51
CA ASN A 76 15.28 6.00 4.34
C ASN A 76 16.63 5.32 4.52
N PHE A 77 17.27 4.98 3.40
CA PHE A 77 18.68 4.70 3.33
C PHE A 77 19.36 5.97 3.82
N LEU A 78 19.58 6.05 5.14
CA LEU A 78 20.53 6.97 5.71
C LEU A 78 21.85 6.64 5.01
N LYS A 79 22.21 7.48 4.05
CA LYS A 79 23.43 7.37 3.26
C LYS A 79 24.60 7.08 4.21
N PRO A 80 25.43 6.06 3.95
CA PRO A 80 26.67 5.91 4.69
C PRO A 80 27.71 6.93 4.17
N LEU A 81 28.75 7.16 4.96
CA LEU A 81 30.00 7.89 4.63
C LEU A 81 29.97 9.43 4.54
N LYS A 82 30.17 10.11 5.68
CA LYS A 82 30.92 11.40 5.73
C LYS A 82 31.75 11.57 7.03
N SER A 83 32.46 10.53 7.50
CA SER A 83 33.36 10.70 8.67
C SER A 83 34.77 10.12 8.54
N LEU A 84 35.22 9.68 7.35
CA LEU A 84 36.54 9.04 7.19
C LEU A 84 37.57 9.80 6.34
N LEU A 85 37.30 11.05 5.95
CA LEU A 85 38.25 11.90 5.18
C LEU A 85 38.83 13.07 5.99
N THR A 86 39.12 12.87 7.28
CA THR A 86 39.87 13.85 8.10
C THR A 86 41.16 13.28 8.70
N LYS A 87 41.76 12.26 8.04
CA LYS A 87 43.13 11.79 8.34
C LYS A 87 44.08 11.94 7.15
N LEU A 88 44.05 13.09 6.48
CA LEU A 88 45.09 13.49 5.53
C LEU A 88 45.37 15.00 5.66
N SER A 89 45.95 15.38 6.79
CA SER A 89 46.82 16.55 6.86
C SER A 89 47.67 16.44 8.15
N ARG A 90 48.79 15.75 8.01
CA ARG A 90 50.01 15.96 8.80
C ARG A 90 51.15 16.02 7.80
#